data_AF-A0A944BVT5-F1
#
_entry.id   AF-A0A944BVT5-F1
#
_cell.length_a   1.000
_cell.length_b   1.000
_cell.length_c   1.000
_cell.angle_alpha   90.00
_cell.angle_beta   90.00
_cell.angle_gamma   90.00
#
_symmetry.space_group_name_H-M   'P 1'
#
loop_
_entity.id
_entity.type
_entity.pdbx_description
1 polymer ?
#
loop_
_entity_poly.entity_id
_entity_poly.type
_entity_poly.pdbx_seq_one_letter_code
_entity_poly.pdbx_strand_id
1 'polypeptide(L)'
;MAKLKDIDNAAAEKGKGLKTLWQFVKFIFVSLIAFVVQTFLPLLIKLFMSDELLTRSYDIWGIFKSSIDAKTGAMLGLGVFIAANVSNVIAQIVSFFINREKTFNSDANIAVTLPIYIVFTIALIIFSAWLSTKFIPFFTGLTGSADTAMAISGALCGAVQFFIYFPFDKLLFPEKKEDKEKKAEKESK
;
A
#
# COMPACT_ATOMS: atom_id res chain seq x y z
N MET A 1 -25.36 2.87 -3.77
CA MET A 1 -24.50 2.66 -4.96
C MET A 1 -24.82 3.58 -6.13
N ALA A 2 -26.08 3.97 -6.36
CA ALA A 2 -26.47 4.90 -7.44
C ALA A 2 -25.64 6.22 -7.44
N LYS A 3 -25.57 6.93 -6.30
CA LYS A 3 -24.85 8.21 -6.19
C LYS A 3 -23.35 8.18 -6.55
N LEU A 4 -22.64 7.08 -6.28
CA LEU A 4 -21.21 6.98 -6.61
C LEU A 4 -21.00 6.84 -8.12
N LYS A 5 -21.88 6.07 -8.77
CA LYS A 5 -21.88 5.86 -10.22
C LYS A 5 -22.22 7.17 -10.96
N ASP A 6 -23.10 7.99 -10.39
CA ASP A 6 -23.45 9.29 -10.95
C ASP A 6 -22.25 10.27 -10.91
N ILE A 7 -21.48 10.26 -9.82
CA ILE A 7 -20.25 11.07 -9.70
C ILE A 7 -19.16 10.56 -10.64
N ASP A 8 -19.00 9.24 -10.77
CA ASP A 8 -18.07 8.62 -11.72
C ASP A 8 -18.39 9.05 -13.17
N ASN A 9 -19.67 9.07 -13.53
CA ASN A 9 -20.13 9.51 -14.84
C ASN A 9 -19.87 11.01 -15.04
N ALA A 10 -20.20 11.86 -14.07
CA ALA A 10 -19.98 13.30 -14.14
C ALA A 10 -18.48 13.66 -14.26
N ALA A 11 -17.60 12.93 -13.57
CA ALA A 11 -16.15 13.11 -13.69
C ALA A 11 -15.63 12.66 -15.06
N ALA A 12 -16.20 11.58 -15.62
CA ALA A 12 -15.85 11.09 -16.96
C ALA A 12 -16.29 12.06 -18.07
N GLU A 13 -17.47 12.67 -17.95
CA GLU A 13 -18.02 13.63 -18.92
C GLU A 13 -17.18 14.92 -19.02
N LYS A 14 -16.44 15.27 -17.96
CA LYS A 14 -15.54 16.42 -17.93
C LYS A 14 -14.12 16.12 -18.43
N GLY A 15 -13.87 14.90 -18.92
CA GLY A 15 -12.64 14.51 -19.60
C GLY A 15 -11.68 13.62 -18.80
N LYS A 16 -10.68 13.06 -19.51
CA LYS A 16 -9.74 12.04 -19.00
C LYS A 16 -8.94 12.49 -17.78
N GLY A 17 -8.61 13.79 -17.71
CA GLY A 17 -7.87 14.38 -16.58
C GLY A 17 -8.68 14.39 -15.28
N LEU A 18 -9.90 14.93 -15.32
CA LEU A 18 -10.75 15.02 -14.11
C LEU A 18 -11.15 13.65 -13.59
N LYS A 19 -11.42 12.70 -14.51
CA LYS A 19 -11.64 11.30 -14.15
C LYS A 19 -10.44 10.67 -13.44
N THR A 20 -9.23 10.90 -13.94
CA THR A 20 -8.01 10.39 -13.31
C THR A 20 -7.83 10.99 -11.91
N LEU A 21 -8.11 12.29 -11.76
CA LEU A 21 -8.08 12.95 -10.46
C LEU A 21 -9.13 12.34 -9.51
N TRP A 22 -10.34 12.07 -9.99
CA TRP A 22 -11.38 11.43 -9.18
C TRP A 22 -11.01 10.01 -8.77
N GLN A 23 -10.42 9.22 -9.68
CA GLN A 23 -9.86 7.90 -9.34
C GLN A 23 -8.78 8.03 -8.26
N PHE A 24 -7.91 9.04 -8.34
CA PHE A 24 -6.90 9.29 -7.32
C PHE A 24 -7.51 9.67 -5.97
N VAL A 25 -8.58 10.48 -5.95
CA VAL A 25 -9.32 10.78 -4.71
C VAL A 25 -9.92 9.51 -4.09
N LYS A 26 -10.58 8.66 -4.88
CA LYS A 26 -11.10 7.37 -4.39
C LYS A 26 -9.98 6.48 -3.86
N PHE A 27 -8.86 6.41 -4.57
CA PHE A 27 -7.69 5.67 -4.16
C PHE A 27 -7.17 6.14 -2.79
N ILE A 28 -7.09 7.44 -2.52
CA ILE A 28 -6.70 7.98 -1.19
C ILE A 28 -7.57 7.39 -0.08
N PHE A 29 -8.91 7.40 -0.24
CA PHE A 29 -9.82 6.83 0.76
C PHE A 29 -9.60 5.33 0.97
N VAL A 30 -9.35 4.57 -0.11
CA VAL A 30 -9.03 3.15 0.00
C VAL A 30 -7.69 2.93 0.70
N SER A 31 -6.68 3.74 0.41
CA SER A 31 -5.37 3.66 1.07
C SER A 31 -5.45 3.98 2.56
N LEU A 32 -6.37 4.86 3.00
CA LEU A 32 -6.63 5.10 4.42
C LEU A 32 -7.23 3.87 5.11
N ILE A 33 -8.11 3.12 4.43
CA ILE A 33 -8.62 1.83 4.95
C ILE A 33 -7.47 0.82 5.08
N ALA A 34 -6.63 0.73 4.06
CA ALA A 34 -5.43 -0.11 4.09
C ALA A 34 -4.51 0.24 5.27
N PHE A 35 -4.29 1.54 5.49
CA PHE A 35 -3.48 2.04 6.58
C PHE A 35 -4.04 1.64 7.95
N VAL A 36 -5.37 1.71 8.13
CA VAL A 36 -6.03 1.22 9.35
C VAL A 36 -5.78 -0.27 9.55
N VAL A 37 -5.98 -1.10 8.51
CA VAL A 37 -5.72 -2.54 8.59
C VAL A 37 -4.25 -2.80 8.94
N GLN A 38 -3.32 -2.15 8.25
CA GLN A 38 -1.88 -2.29 8.46
C GLN A 38 -1.44 -1.84 9.86
N THR A 39 -2.13 -0.88 10.48
CA THR A 39 -1.79 -0.35 11.81
C THR A 39 -2.27 -1.26 12.93
N PHE A 40 -3.51 -1.76 12.85
CA PHE A 40 -4.13 -2.49 13.96
C PHE A 40 -3.97 -4.01 13.84
N LEU A 41 -3.96 -4.57 12.63
CA LEU A 41 -3.84 -6.02 12.45
C LEU A 41 -2.54 -6.62 13.01
N PRO A 42 -1.36 -5.96 12.93
CA PRO A 42 -0.16 -6.49 13.57
C PRO A 42 -0.30 -6.58 15.08
N LEU A 43 -1.03 -5.65 15.70
CA LEU A 43 -1.27 -5.68 17.15
C LEU A 43 -2.06 -6.94 17.51
N LEU A 44 -3.11 -7.26 16.75
CA LEU A 44 -3.92 -8.45 16.95
C LEU A 44 -3.12 -9.74 16.72
N ILE A 45 -2.32 -9.80 15.65
CA ILE A 45 -1.49 -10.98 15.35
C ILE A 45 -0.48 -11.24 16.48
N LYS A 46 0.16 -10.18 17.00
CA LYS A 46 1.15 -10.30 18.08
C LYS A 46 0.58 -10.88 19.37
N LEU A 47 -0.72 -10.69 19.67
CA LEU A 47 -1.36 -11.24 20.87
C LEU A 47 -1.32 -12.77 20.94
N PHE A 48 -1.17 -13.43 19.79
CA PHE A 48 -1.14 -14.89 19.68
C PHE A 48 0.28 -15.44 19.46
N MET A 49 1.30 -14.60 19.49
CA MET A 49 2.70 -15.00 19.33
C MET A 49 3.39 -15.17 20.68
N SER A 50 4.38 -16.06 20.75
CA SER A 50 5.20 -16.25 21.94
C SER A 50 6.22 -15.11 22.11
N ASP A 51 6.56 -14.80 23.37
CA ASP A 51 7.60 -13.81 23.69
C ASP A 51 8.94 -14.15 23.06
N GLU A 52 9.27 -15.45 22.99
CA GLU A 52 10.47 -15.93 22.31
C GLU A 52 10.48 -15.48 20.84
N LEU A 53 9.37 -15.65 20.12
CA LEU A 53 9.29 -15.25 18.73
C LEU A 53 9.31 -13.72 18.59
N LEU A 54 8.60 -13.01 19.47
CA LEU A 54 8.53 -11.54 19.48
C LEU A 54 9.89 -10.89 19.74
N THR A 55 10.79 -11.55 20.47
CA THR A 55 12.12 -11.03 20.84
C THR A 55 13.28 -11.69 20.09
N ARG A 56 13.04 -12.74 19.30
CA ARG A 56 14.09 -13.43 18.53
C ARG A 56 14.74 -12.49 17.52
N SER A 57 16.04 -12.23 17.69
CA SER A 57 16.86 -11.46 16.75
C SER A 57 16.89 -12.11 15.37
N TYR A 58 16.96 -11.29 14.32
CA TYR A 58 17.07 -11.78 12.94
C TYR A 58 17.83 -10.78 12.06
N ASP A 59 18.51 -11.30 11.04
CA ASP A 59 19.08 -10.52 9.93
C ASP A 59 18.81 -11.30 8.64
N ILE A 60 17.96 -10.75 7.78
CA ILE A 60 17.62 -11.32 6.48
C ILE A 60 18.27 -10.46 5.40
N TRP A 61 19.30 -11.03 4.77
CA TRP A 61 20.04 -10.46 3.64
C TRP A 61 20.67 -9.08 3.90
N GLY A 62 20.88 -8.70 5.15
CA GLY A 62 21.39 -7.36 5.48
C GLY A 62 20.37 -6.24 5.31
N ILE A 63 19.14 -6.54 4.86
CA ILE A 63 18.09 -5.57 4.50
C ILE A 63 17.05 -5.50 5.61
N PHE A 64 16.59 -6.65 6.11
CA PHE A 64 15.66 -6.71 7.24
C PHE A 64 16.42 -7.11 8.48
N LYS A 65 16.46 -6.22 9.47
CA LYS A 65 17.18 -6.44 10.72
C LYS A 65 16.29 -6.15 11.90
N SER A 66 16.40 -6.96 12.94
CA SER A 66 15.83 -6.62 14.23
C SER A 66 16.42 -5.29 14.72
N SER A 67 15.57 -4.48 15.34
CA SER A 67 15.93 -3.20 15.95
C SER A 67 15.43 -3.17 17.39
N ILE A 68 15.88 -2.18 18.16
CA ILE A 68 15.43 -1.97 19.53
C ILE A 68 14.37 -0.88 19.51
N ASP A 69 13.25 -1.11 20.18
CA ASP A 69 12.24 -0.09 20.41
C ASP A 69 12.82 1.00 21.32
N ALA A 70 12.91 2.23 20.79
CA ALA A 70 13.55 3.34 21.50
C ALA A 70 12.83 3.75 22.80
N LYS A 71 11.55 3.40 22.98
CA LYS A 71 10.76 3.78 24.16
C LYS A 71 10.82 2.74 25.26
N THR A 72 10.78 1.47 24.89
CA THR A 72 10.66 0.34 25.81
C THR A 72 11.98 -0.41 26.00
N GLY A 73 12.96 -0.22 25.11
CA GLY A 73 14.19 -1.00 25.06
C GLY A 73 13.98 -2.45 24.61
N ALA A 74 12.77 -2.83 24.20
CA ALA A 74 12.44 -4.18 23.79
C ALA A 74 12.99 -4.48 22.40
N MET A 75 13.44 -5.73 22.19
CA MET A 75 13.83 -6.21 20.86
C MET A 75 12.60 -6.32 19.96
N LEU A 76 12.62 -5.66 18.81
CA LEU A 76 11.67 -5.85 17.72
C LEU A 76 12.10 -7.08 16.91
N GLY A 77 11.82 -8.26 17.46
CA GLY A 77 12.25 -9.54 16.93
C GLY A 77 11.39 -10.05 15.77
N LEU A 78 11.66 -11.31 15.40
CA LEU A 78 11.11 -11.95 14.21
C LEU A 78 9.58 -11.98 14.20
N GLY A 79 8.94 -12.16 15.35
CA GLY A 79 7.48 -12.15 15.49
C GLY A 79 6.88 -10.78 15.14
N VAL A 80 7.51 -9.69 15.60
CA VAL A 80 7.07 -8.33 15.25
C VAL A 80 7.22 -8.09 13.74
N PHE A 81 8.33 -8.53 13.16
CA PHE A 81 8.57 -8.45 11.72
C PHE A 81 7.53 -9.20 10.89
N ILE A 82 7.24 -10.45 11.26
CA ILE A 82 6.22 -11.28 10.59
C ILE A 82 4.86 -10.61 10.71
N ALA A 83 4.45 -10.21 11.92
CA ALA A 83 3.15 -9.60 12.16
C ALA A 83 2.96 -8.32 11.32
N ALA A 84 3.98 -7.46 11.23
CA ALA A 84 3.94 -6.24 10.44
C ALA A 84 3.81 -6.52 8.93
N ASN A 85 4.64 -7.42 8.39
CA ASN A 85 4.66 -7.69 6.95
C ASN A 85 3.46 -8.50 6.48
N VAL A 86 2.99 -9.47 7.27
CA VAL A 86 1.75 -10.20 6.97
C VAL A 86 0.55 -9.24 6.96
N SER A 87 0.48 -8.35 7.95
CA SER A 87 -0.58 -7.34 7.99
C SER A 87 -0.50 -6.36 6.83
N ASN A 88 0.71 -5.99 6.41
CA ASN A 88 0.93 -5.16 5.22
C ASN A 88 0.37 -5.86 3.97
N VAL A 89 0.72 -7.13 3.74
CA VAL A 89 0.19 -7.90 2.61
C VAL A 89 -1.34 -8.00 2.67
N ILE A 90 -1.92 -8.27 3.83
CA ILE A 90 -3.38 -8.35 4.01
C ILE A 90 -4.04 -6.99 3.72
N ALA A 91 -3.50 -5.88 4.23
CA ALA A 91 -4.00 -4.54 3.96
C ALA A 91 -3.99 -4.22 2.45
N GLN A 92 -2.94 -4.65 1.75
CA GLN A 92 -2.83 -4.49 0.31
C GLN A 92 -3.84 -5.36 -0.43
N ILE A 93 -4.12 -6.59 0.02
CA ILE A 93 -5.20 -7.43 -0.53
C ILE A 93 -6.57 -6.78 -0.33
N VAL A 94 -6.85 -6.19 0.83
CA VAL A 94 -8.09 -5.44 1.06
C VAL A 94 -8.20 -4.26 0.08
N SER A 95 -7.10 -3.52 -0.09
CA SER A 95 -7.02 -2.40 -1.04
C SER A 95 -7.29 -2.85 -2.46
N PHE A 96 -6.71 -3.97 -2.88
CA PHE A 96 -6.91 -4.57 -4.19
C PHE A 96 -8.41 -4.75 -4.51
N PHE A 97 -9.17 -5.38 -3.62
CA PHE A 97 -10.59 -5.65 -3.87
C PHE A 97 -11.40 -4.36 -3.94
N ILE A 98 -11.17 -3.42 -3.02
CA ILE A 98 -11.91 -2.17 -3.00
C ILE A 98 -11.51 -1.28 -4.18
N ASN A 99 -10.24 -1.20 -4.55
CA ASN A 99 -9.77 -0.42 -5.69
C ASN A 99 -10.30 -0.96 -7.00
N ARG A 100 -10.23 -2.28 -7.22
CA ARG A 100 -10.77 -2.93 -8.41
C ARG A 100 -12.25 -2.55 -8.62
N GLU A 101 -13.06 -2.65 -7.57
CA GLU A 101 -14.51 -2.44 -7.69
C GLU A 101 -14.94 -0.98 -7.61
N LYS A 102 -14.40 -0.21 -6.64
CA LYS A 102 -14.86 1.14 -6.32
C LYS A 102 -14.03 2.23 -6.98
N THR A 103 -12.72 2.06 -7.05
CA THR A 103 -11.82 3.08 -7.61
C THR A 103 -11.81 3.01 -9.14
N PHE A 104 -11.56 1.83 -9.69
CA PHE A 104 -11.36 1.64 -11.13
C PHE A 104 -12.57 1.04 -11.84
N ASN A 105 -13.58 0.52 -11.11
CA ASN A 105 -14.75 -0.15 -11.68
C ASN A 105 -14.35 -1.15 -12.78
N SER A 106 -13.48 -2.08 -12.42
CA SER A 106 -12.90 -3.08 -13.31
C SER A 106 -13.50 -4.46 -13.07
N ASP A 107 -13.66 -5.22 -14.15
CA ASP A 107 -13.99 -6.65 -14.15
C ASP A 107 -12.77 -7.55 -14.34
N ALA A 108 -11.55 -7.01 -14.22
CA ALA A 108 -10.31 -7.76 -14.41
C ALA A 108 -10.31 -9.09 -13.64
N ASN A 109 -9.78 -10.14 -14.27
CA ASN A 109 -9.80 -11.50 -13.72
C ASN A 109 -8.96 -11.57 -12.44
N ILE A 110 -9.62 -11.80 -11.30
CA ILE A 110 -9.00 -11.86 -9.98
C ILE A 110 -7.94 -12.98 -9.92
N ALA A 111 -8.16 -14.12 -10.57
CA ALA A 111 -7.22 -15.23 -10.57
C ALA A 111 -5.87 -14.87 -11.24
N VAL A 112 -5.85 -13.84 -12.09
CA VAL A 112 -4.63 -13.33 -12.74
C VAL A 112 -4.09 -12.11 -12.02
N THR A 113 -4.95 -11.14 -11.71
CA THR A 113 -4.51 -9.85 -11.16
C THR A 113 -4.10 -9.93 -9.69
N LEU A 114 -4.74 -10.77 -8.86
CA LEU A 114 -4.40 -10.89 -7.45
C LEU A 114 -2.99 -11.47 -7.22
N PRO A 115 -2.57 -12.58 -7.87
CA PRO A 115 -1.20 -13.07 -7.74
C PRO A 115 -0.15 -12.04 -8.17
N ILE A 116 -0.38 -11.34 -9.29
CA ILE A 116 0.50 -10.28 -9.78
C ILE A 116 0.61 -9.17 -8.71
N TYR A 117 -0.52 -8.77 -8.13
CA TYR A 117 -0.56 -7.75 -7.09
C TYR A 117 0.17 -8.16 -5.81
N ILE A 118 0.06 -9.42 -5.38
CA ILE A 118 0.78 -9.96 -4.21
C ILE A 118 2.29 -9.97 -4.47
N VAL A 119 2.73 -10.47 -5.63
CA VAL A 119 4.15 -10.47 -6.01
C VAL A 119 4.70 -9.04 -6.06
N PHE A 120 3.94 -8.11 -6.64
CA PHE A 120 4.28 -6.70 -6.66
C PHE A 120 4.38 -6.10 -5.25
N THR A 121 3.44 -6.42 -4.36
CA THR A 121 3.45 -5.98 -2.96
C THR A 121 4.70 -6.47 -2.24
N ILE A 122 5.07 -7.74 -2.41
CA ILE A 122 6.28 -8.31 -1.81
C ILE A 122 7.53 -7.63 -2.37
N ALA A 123 7.59 -7.40 -3.67
CA ALA A 123 8.68 -6.67 -4.31
C ALA A 123 8.81 -5.25 -3.74
N LEU A 124 7.69 -4.54 -3.53
CA LEU A 124 7.68 -3.22 -2.92
C LEU A 124 8.11 -3.23 -1.46
N ILE A 125 7.79 -4.27 -0.68
CA ILE A 125 8.27 -4.43 0.69
C ILE A 125 9.80 -4.55 0.70
N ILE A 126 10.37 -5.42 -0.15
CA ILE A 126 11.81 -5.60 -0.28
C ILE A 126 12.49 -4.32 -0.76
N PHE A 127 11.93 -3.68 -1.79
CA PHE A 127 12.43 -2.41 -2.30
C PHE A 127 12.43 -1.32 -1.24
N SER A 128 11.35 -1.20 -0.45
CA SER A 128 11.24 -0.18 0.60
C SER A 128 12.21 -0.43 1.74
N ALA A 129 12.43 -1.70 2.11
CA ALA A 129 13.43 -2.05 3.11
C ALA A 129 14.84 -1.72 2.63
N TRP A 130 15.17 -2.06 1.37
CA TRP A 130 16.44 -1.67 0.75
C TRP A 130 16.60 -0.15 0.69
N LEU A 131 15.56 0.58 0.27
CA LEU A 131 15.58 2.04 0.16
C LEU A 131 15.82 2.69 1.54
N SER A 132 15.18 2.14 2.58
CA SER A 132 15.37 2.59 3.96
C SER A 132 16.83 2.49 4.42
N THR A 133 17.59 1.47 3.97
CA THR A 133 19.04 1.35 4.28
C THR A 133 19.88 2.50 3.73
N LYS A 134 19.39 3.21 2.70
CA LYS A 134 20.06 4.39 2.12
C LYS A 134 19.57 5.67 2.77
N PHE A 135 18.27 5.75 3.06
CA PHE A 135 17.64 6.91 3.68
C PHE A 135 18.07 7.11 5.13
N ILE A 136 18.13 6.06 5.95
CA ILE A 136 18.45 6.22 7.38
C ILE A 136 19.83 6.88 7.60
N PRO A 137 20.94 6.43 6.97
CA PRO A 137 22.23 7.11 7.11
C PRO A 137 22.21 8.54 6.58
N PHE A 138 21.56 8.76 5.44
CA PHE A 138 21.43 10.09 4.83
C PHE A 138 20.72 11.07 5.77
N PHE A 139 19.56 10.70 6.29
CA PHE A 139 18.80 11.56 7.20
C PHE A 139 19.45 11.67 8.57
N THR A 140 20.14 10.63 9.06
CA THR A 140 20.93 10.74 10.30
C THR A 140 22.00 11.82 10.16
N GLY A 141 22.65 11.91 8.99
CA GLY A 141 23.62 12.97 8.72
C GLY A 141 23.03 14.39 8.69
N LEU A 142 21.73 14.53 8.40
CA LEU A 142 21.03 15.83 8.35
C LEU A 142 20.40 16.21 9.69
N THR A 143 19.85 15.25 10.43
CA THR A 143 19.08 15.50 11.65
C THR A 143 19.90 15.35 12.92
N GLY A 144 21.03 14.61 12.87
CA GLY A 144 21.78 14.20 14.06
C GLY A 144 21.05 13.19 14.95
N SER A 145 19.88 12.69 14.53
CA SER A 145 19.02 11.81 15.32
C SER A 145 18.61 10.59 14.51
N ALA A 146 19.04 9.41 14.96
CA ALA A 146 18.69 8.13 14.33
C ALA A 146 17.18 7.88 14.36
N ASP A 147 16.50 8.22 15.46
CA ASP A 147 15.06 8.04 15.60
C ASP A 147 14.27 8.92 14.63
N THR A 148 14.66 10.18 14.50
CA THR A 148 14.06 11.11 13.54
C THR A 148 14.33 10.66 12.11
N ALA A 149 15.54 10.17 11.82
CA ALA A 149 15.91 9.64 10.51
C ALA A 149 15.09 8.39 10.14
N MET A 150 14.86 7.47 11.09
CA MET A 150 13.99 6.30 10.90
C MET A 150 12.54 6.69 10.62
N ALA A 151 12.00 7.66 11.36
CA ALA A 151 10.64 8.15 11.14
C ALA A 151 10.47 8.80 9.75
N ILE A 152 11.41 9.68 9.36
CA ILE A 152 11.39 10.33 8.04
C ILE A 152 11.56 9.29 6.93
N SER A 153 12.49 8.35 7.07
CA SER A 153 12.70 7.25 6.12
C SER A 153 11.43 6.42 5.94
N GLY A 154 10.79 6.03 7.04
CA GLY A 154 9.53 5.28 7.03
C GLY A 154 8.41 6.04 6.32
N ALA A 155 8.26 7.34 6.61
CA ALA A 155 7.26 8.18 5.96
C ALA A 155 7.51 8.31 4.44
N LEU A 156 8.76 8.51 4.03
CA LEU A 156 9.13 8.60 2.61
C LEU A 156 8.94 7.29 1.87
N CYS A 157 9.34 6.16 2.45
CA CYS A 157 9.07 4.85 1.87
C CYS A 157 7.57 4.61 1.72
N GLY A 158 6.76 4.95 2.74
CA GLY A 158 5.30 4.87 2.66
C GLY A 158 4.71 5.76 1.56
N ALA A 159 5.19 7.00 1.43
CA ALA A 159 4.76 7.91 0.36
C ALA A 159 5.13 7.39 -1.02
N VAL A 160 6.37 6.91 -1.21
CA VAL A 160 6.82 6.29 -2.46
C VAL A 160 5.93 5.11 -2.81
N GLN A 161 5.66 4.20 -1.87
CA GLN A 161 4.76 3.07 -2.10
C GLN A 161 3.37 3.55 -2.53
N PHE A 162 2.77 4.50 -1.81
CA PHE A 162 1.45 5.06 -2.14
C PHE A 162 1.39 5.60 -3.58
N PHE A 163 2.39 6.37 -4.00
CA PHE A 163 2.45 6.93 -5.35
C PHE A 163 2.75 5.89 -6.44
N ILE A 164 3.40 4.76 -6.13
CA ILE A 164 3.61 3.66 -7.08
C ILE A 164 2.36 2.78 -7.19
N TYR A 165 1.63 2.54 -6.10
CA TYR A 165 0.41 1.72 -6.13
C TYR A 165 -0.65 2.32 -7.05
N PHE A 166 -0.90 3.65 -7.00
CA PHE A 166 -1.95 4.24 -7.85
C PHE A 166 -1.79 3.94 -9.37
N PRO A 167 -0.66 4.25 -10.03
CA PRO A 167 -0.47 3.94 -11.44
C PRO A 167 -0.44 2.43 -11.71
N PHE A 168 0.09 1.63 -10.77
CA PHE A 168 0.08 0.18 -10.89
C PHE A 168 -1.34 -0.39 -10.87
N ASP A 169 -2.18 -0.01 -9.91
CA ASP A 169 -3.58 -0.41 -9.81
C ASP A 169 -4.35 0.03 -11.06
N LYS A 170 -4.11 1.26 -11.52
CA LYS A 170 -4.75 1.77 -12.73
C LYS A 170 -4.39 0.95 -13.97
N LEU A 171 -3.16 0.47 -14.06
CA LEU A 171 -2.71 -0.41 -15.14
C LEU A 171 -3.31 -1.82 -15.00
N LEU A 172 -3.34 -2.34 -13.78
CA LEU A 172 -3.81 -3.68 -13.47
C LEU A 172 -5.34 -3.83 -13.59
N PHE A 173 -6.07 -2.74 -13.37
CA PHE A 173 -7.54 -2.70 -13.37
C PHE A 173 -8.07 -1.83 -14.53
N PRO A 174 -8.00 -2.32 -15.78
CA PRO A 174 -8.63 -1.62 -16.89
C PRO A 174 -10.15 -1.54 -16.66
N GLU A 175 -10.75 -0.40 -17.04
CA GLU A 175 -12.21 -0.27 -17.01
C GLU A 175 -12.89 -1.30 -17.93
N LYS A 176 -14.12 -1.67 -17.53
CA LYS A 176 -15.01 -2.54 -18.30
C LYS A 176 -15.20 -2.02 -19.72
N LYS A 177 -15.26 -2.96 -20.68
CA LYS A 177 -15.44 -2.64 -22.11
C LYS A 177 -16.74 -1.90 -22.39
N GLU A 178 -17.85 -2.30 -21.78
CA GLU A 178 -19.16 -1.63 -21.95
C GLU A 178 -19.12 -0.15 -21.53
N ASP A 179 -18.37 0.16 -20.46
CA ASP A 179 -18.21 1.53 -20.01
C ASP A 179 -17.28 2.33 -20.94
N LYS A 180 -16.39 1.67 -21.69
CA LYS A 180 -15.59 2.32 -22.75
C LYS A 180 -16.41 2.56 -24.01
N GLU A 181 -17.25 1.62 -24.41
CA GLU A 181 -18.09 1.71 -25.61
C GLU A 181 -19.18 2.78 -25.47
N LYS A 182 -19.90 2.81 -24.33
CA LYS A 182 -20.86 3.89 -24.01
C LYS A 182 -20.21 5.29 -23.95
N LYS A 183 -18.90 5.35 -23.68
CA LYS A 183 -18.13 6.62 -23.69
C LYS A 183 -17.71 7.02 -25.10
N ALA A 184 -17.23 6.08 -25.91
CA ALA A 184 -16.85 6.33 -27.30
C ALA A 184 -18.04 6.85 -28.13
N GLU A 185 -19.23 6.30 -27.88
CA GLU A 185 -20.47 6.70 -28.55
C GLU A 185 -21.01 8.08 -28.12
N LYS A 186 -20.65 8.54 -26.91
CA LYS A 186 -20.96 9.88 -26.40
C LYS A 186 -19.96 10.94 -26.86
N GLU A 187 -18.68 10.60 -26.98
CA GLU A 187 -17.63 11.52 -27.48
C GLU A 187 -17.71 11.74 -29.00
N SER A 188 -18.40 10.87 -29.74
CA SER A 188 -18.65 11.01 -31.19
C SER A 188 -19.91 11.81 -31.56
N LYS A 189 -20.64 12.36 -30.58
CA LYS A 189 -21.83 13.21 -30.75
C LYS A 189 -21.53 14.63 -30.28
#